data_AF-A0A925NR90-F1
#
_entry.id   AF-A0A925NR90-F1
#
_cell.length_a   1.000
_cell.length_b   1.000
_cell.length_c   1.000
_cell.angle_alpha   90.00
_cell.angle_beta   90.00
_cell.angle_gamma   90.00
#
_symmetry.space_group_name_H-M   'P 1'
#
loop_
_entity.id
_entity.type
_entity.pdbx_description
1 polymer ?
#
loop_
_entity_poly.entity_id
_entity_poly.type
_entity_poly.pdbx_seq_one_letter_code
_entity_poly.pdbx_strand_id
1 'polypeptide(L)'
;MTSKKRVHLNHDLTVARLAYLLGLPDTHVIKHLFYDMKVMRTLNQVVEADTAKQLARELGYDVDDSPVDQTLNFSPQPLSVAKKDTQNYYQILQVDPAADVEIIQLAYDHWVKKFGSENHPNYDLKKLRQLHEIWDTLSDSNQRLAYDSSLGIF
;
A
#
# COMPACT_ATOMS: atom_id res chain seq x y z
N MET A 1 -26.29 -12.52 -4.78
CA MET A 1 -25.80 -11.18 -4.42
C MET A 1 -24.31 -11.16 -4.72
N THR A 2 -23.94 -10.77 -5.94
CA THR A 2 -22.57 -10.84 -6.45
C THR A 2 -21.78 -9.64 -5.93
N SER A 3 -21.00 -9.84 -4.87
CA SER A 3 -20.12 -8.83 -4.31
C SER A 3 -19.05 -8.46 -5.34
N LYS A 4 -19.20 -7.31 -6.02
CA LYS A 4 -18.15 -6.76 -6.89
C LYS A 4 -16.95 -6.42 -6.01
N LYS A 5 -15.86 -7.16 -6.20
CA LYS A 5 -14.59 -6.93 -5.49
C LYS A 5 -14.02 -5.61 -6.02
N ARG A 6 -13.67 -4.70 -5.12
CA ARG A 6 -13.06 -3.41 -5.46
C ARG A 6 -11.55 -3.58 -5.60
N VAL A 7 -10.98 -3.04 -6.67
CA VAL A 7 -9.55 -3.22 -6.98
C VAL A 7 -8.94 -1.87 -7.35
N HIS A 8 -7.90 -1.46 -6.64
CA HIS A 8 -7.15 -0.23 -6.91
C HIS A 8 -5.98 -0.54 -7.83
N LEU A 9 -5.99 0.03 -9.03
CA LEU A 9 -5.00 -0.20 -10.08
C LEU A 9 -4.41 1.16 -10.51
N ASN A 10 -3.76 1.86 -9.59
CA ASN A 10 -3.26 3.24 -9.80
C ASN A 10 -1.84 3.33 -10.39
N HIS A 11 -1.16 2.21 -10.62
CA HIS A 11 0.20 2.16 -11.18
C HIS A 11 0.36 0.95 -12.10
N ASP A 12 1.42 0.95 -12.92
CA ASP A 12 1.75 -0.13 -13.83
C ASP A 12 2.15 -1.38 -13.05
N LEU A 13 1.60 -2.54 -13.42
CA LEU A 13 1.84 -3.77 -12.69
C LEU A 13 2.03 -4.95 -13.62
N THR A 14 2.76 -5.97 -13.18
CA THR A 14 2.96 -7.17 -13.98
C THR A 14 1.68 -8.00 -14.08
N VAL A 15 1.56 -8.79 -15.15
CA VAL A 15 0.44 -9.72 -15.35
C VAL A 15 0.24 -10.62 -14.13
N ALA A 16 1.32 -11.13 -13.53
CA ALA A 16 1.28 -11.93 -12.31
C ALA A 16 0.70 -11.16 -11.12
N ARG A 17 1.06 -9.89 -10.96
CA ARG A 17 0.53 -9.05 -9.89
C ARG A 17 -0.95 -8.74 -10.10
N LEU A 18 -1.36 -8.54 -11.35
CA LEU A 18 -2.75 -8.31 -11.73
C LEU A 18 -3.60 -9.55 -11.45
N ALA A 19 -3.11 -10.72 -11.83
CA ALA A 19 -3.73 -12.01 -11.53
C ALA A 19 -3.91 -12.23 -10.03
N TYR A 20 -2.87 -11.96 -9.24
CA TYR A 20 -2.93 -12.02 -7.78
C TYR A 20 -4.00 -11.08 -7.19
N LEU A 21 -4.09 -9.84 -7.66
CA LEU A 21 -5.07 -8.86 -7.17
C LEU A 21 -6.51 -9.27 -7.51
N LEU A 22 -6.73 -9.74 -8.74
CA LEU A 22 -8.02 -10.23 -9.19
C LEU A 22 -8.37 -11.57 -8.50
N GLY A 23 -7.37 -12.31 -8.01
CA GLY A 23 -7.55 -13.66 -7.45
C GLY A 23 -7.83 -14.69 -8.54
N LEU A 24 -7.33 -14.44 -9.75
CA LEU A 24 -7.46 -15.30 -10.91
C LEU A 24 -6.10 -15.96 -11.18
N PRO A 25 -6.09 -17.16 -11.78
CA PRO A 25 -4.83 -17.77 -12.18
C PRO A 25 -4.19 -16.97 -13.32
N ASP A 26 -2.86 -16.91 -13.34
CA ASP A 26 -2.09 -16.09 -14.29
C ASP A 26 -2.46 -16.40 -15.75
N THR A 27 -2.71 -17.68 -16.04
CA THR A 27 -3.14 -18.16 -17.35
C THR A 27 -4.48 -17.58 -17.81
N HIS A 28 -5.38 -17.22 -16.88
CA HIS A 28 -6.67 -16.62 -17.19
C HIS A 28 -6.49 -15.16 -17.61
N VAL A 29 -5.64 -14.42 -16.88
CA VAL A 29 -5.30 -13.03 -17.18
C VAL A 29 -4.52 -12.93 -18.49
N ILE A 30 -3.55 -13.84 -18.72
CA ILE A 30 -2.81 -13.91 -19.99
C ILE A 30 -3.74 -14.22 -21.16
N LYS A 31 -4.70 -15.14 -20.99
CA LYS A 31 -5.69 -15.45 -22.04
C LYS A 31 -6.56 -14.23 -22.36
N HIS A 32 -7.10 -13.52 -21.38
CA HIS A 32 -7.91 -12.32 -21.67
C HIS A 32 -7.09 -11.18 -22.28
N LEU A 33 -5.87 -10.93 -21.78
CA LEU A 33 -4.97 -9.95 -22.40
C LEU A 33 -4.72 -10.27 -23.88
N PHE A 34 -4.54 -11.55 -24.20
CA PHE A 34 -4.26 -12.02 -25.55
C PHE A 34 -5.50 -12.04 -26.47
N TYR A 35 -6.63 -12.57 -25.99
CA TYR A 35 -7.84 -12.78 -26.80
C TYR A 35 -8.74 -11.54 -26.86
N ASP A 36 -8.97 -10.87 -25.73
CA ASP A 36 -9.92 -9.75 -25.63
C ASP A 36 -9.22 -8.41 -25.86
N MET A 37 -8.05 -8.20 -25.26
CA MET A 37 -7.28 -6.96 -25.42
C MET A 37 -6.31 -6.99 -26.62
N LYS A 38 -6.14 -8.14 -27.28
CA LYS A 38 -5.18 -8.37 -28.39
C LYS A 38 -3.73 -7.98 -28.08
N VAL A 39 -3.36 -7.96 -26.80
CA VAL A 39 -2.01 -7.61 -26.35
C VAL A 39 -1.28 -8.89 -25.93
N MET A 40 -0.18 -9.19 -26.62
CA MET A 40 0.68 -10.33 -26.24
C MET A 40 1.56 -9.93 -25.06
N ARG A 41 1.17 -10.34 -23.84
CA ARG A 41 1.97 -10.15 -22.64
C ARG A 41 2.33 -11.46 -21.96
N THR A 42 3.58 -11.57 -21.53
CA THR A 42 4.06 -12.69 -20.72
C THR A 42 3.85 -12.41 -19.23
N LEU A 43 3.89 -13.45 -18.40
CA LEU A 43 3.54 -13.41 -16.98
C LEU A 43 4.29 -12.33 -16.17
N ASN A 44 5.56 -12.07 -16.52
CA ASN A 44 6.41 -11.08 -15.86
C ASN A 44 6.48 -9.73 -16.59
N GLN A 45 5.77 -9.56 -17.71
CA GLN A 45 5.74 -8.28 -18.40
C GLN A 45 4.83 -7.29 -17.68
N VAL A 46 5.27 -6.05 -17.66
CA VAL A 46 4.54 -4.91 -17.11
C VAL A 46 3.34 -4.59 -18.01
N VAL A 47 2.19 -4.39 -17.38
CA VAL A 47 0.93 -3.95 -17.98
C VAL A 47 0.61 -2.57 -17.42
N GLU A 48 0.29 -1.63 -18.30
CA GLU A 48 -0.07 -0.26 -17.94
C GLU A 48 -1.34 -0.24 -17.07
N ALA A 49 -1.38 0.71 -16.14
CA ALA A 49 -2.51 0.88 -15.22
C ALA A 49 -3.85 0.93 -15.97
N ASP A 50 -3.96 1.71 -17.05
CA ASP A 50 -5.17 1.80 -17.88
C ASP A 50 -5.62 0.45 -18.46
N THR A 51 -4.67 -0.34 -18.98
CA THR A 51 -4.96 -1.67 -19.54
C THR A 51 -5.44 -2.62 -18.44
N ALA A 52 -4.81 -2.57 -17.27
CA ALA A 52 -5.21 -3.37 -16.11
C ALA A 52 -6.60 -2.98 -15.59
N LYS A 53 -6.90 -1.68 -15.52
CA LYS A 53 -8.22 -1.14 -15.13
C LYS A 53 -9.31 -1.61 -16.09
N GLN A 54 -9.03 -1.61 -17.39
CA GLN A 54 -9.97 -2.06 -18.41
C GLN A 54 -10.28 -3.55 -18.30
N LEU A 55 -9.26 -4.40 -18.13
CA LEU A 55 -9.46 -5.84 -17.88
C LEU A 55 -10.30 -6.10 -16.63
N ALA A 56 -10.03 -5.36 -15.54
CA ALA A 56 -10.79 -5.48 -14.31
C ALA A 56 -12.26 -5.10 -14.51
N ARG A 57 -12.55 -4.03 -15.25
CA ARG A 57 -13.93 -3.63 -15.59
C ARG A 57 -14.65 -4.68 -16.43
N GLU A 58 -13.96 -5.28 -17.40
CA GLU A 58 -14.51 -6.33 -18.27
C GLU A 58 -14.88 -7.59 -17.48
N LEU A 59 -14.06 -7.94 -16.50
CA LEU A 59 -14.33 -9.01 -15.54
C LEU A 59 -15.38 -8.64 -14.47
N GLY A 60 -15.95 -7.44 -14.53
CA GLY A 60 -17.01 -6.98 -13.64
C GLY A 60 -16.55 -6.39 -12.30
N TYR A 61 -15.25 -6.11 -12.15
CA TYR A 61 -14.69 -5.46 -10.95
C TYR A 61 -14.91 -3.94 -10.97
N ASP A 62 -15.05 -3.37 -9.78
CA ASP A 62 -15.28 -1.94 -9.56
C ASP A 62 -13.92 -1.28 -9.27
N VAL A 63 -13.47 -0.43 -10.19
CA VAL A 63 -12.15 0.24 -10.14
C VAL A 63 -12.36 1.66 -9.63
N ASP A 64 -11.90 1.94 -8.41
CA ASP A 64 -12.00 3.26 -7.79
C ASP A 64 -10.90 4.18 -8.32
N ASP A 65 -11.30 5.31 -8.92
CA ASP A 65 -10.44 6.28 -9.62
C ASP A 65 -10.54 7.68 -9.00
N SER A 66 -11.00 7.80 -7.76
CA SER A 66 -11.34 9.10 -7.16
C SER A 66 -10.10 10.00 -6.96
N PRO A 67 -10.05 11.22 -7.54
CA PRO A 67 -8.96 12.18 -7.34
C PRO A 67 -9.15 12.96 -6.02
N VAL A 68 -8.09 13.14 -5.24
CA VAL A 68 -8.14 13.80 -3.90
C VAL A 68 -7.81 15.30 -4.01
N ASP A 69 -8.73 16.15 -3.57
CA ASP A 69 -8.68 17.62 -3.55
C ASP A 69 -8.13 18.16 -2.21
N GLN A 70 -7.26 19.18 -2.27
CA GLN A 70 -6.50 19.74 -1.14
C GLN A 70 -7.20 20.98 -0.55
N THR A 71 -7.54 20.98 0.75
CA THR A 71 -7.79 22.21 1.50
C THR A 71 -7.07 22.19 2.86
N LEU A 72 -6.05 23.03 2.96
CA LEU A 72 -5.12 23.22 4.08
C LEU A 72 -5.73 24.11 5.17
N ASN A 73 -5.62 23.73 6.45
CA ASN A 73 -5.84 24.64 7.57
C ASN A 73 -4.88 24.33 8.73
N PHE A 74 -3.84 25.17 8.88
CA PHE A 74 -2.82 25.09 9.93
C PHE A 74 -3.31 25.74 11.24
N SER A 75 -3.15 25.06 12.38
CA SER A 75 -2.98 25.67 13.71
C SER A 75 -2.37 24.68 14.71
N PRO A 76 -1.38 25.09 15.55
CA PRO A 76 -0.66 24.17 16.43
C PRO A 76 -1.18 24.24 17.86
N GLN A 77 -1.85 23.20 18.38
CA GLN A 77 -1.96 22.88 19.82
C GLN A 77 -2.31 21.40 20.06
N PRO A 78 -1.87 20.83 21.21
CA PRO A 78 -1.91 19.39 21.48
C PRO A 78 -3.30 18.93 21.96
N LEU A 79 -3.51 17.61 21.90
CA LEU A 79 -4.56 16.78 22.53
C LEU A 79 -5.50 16.06 21.55
N SER A 80 -5.38 14.73 21.57
CA SER A 80 -6.48 13.77 21.65
C SER A 80 -7.80 14.15 20.97
N VAL A 81 -8.03 13.61 19.76
CA VAL A 81 -9.39 13.25 19.34
C VAL A 81 -9.34 11.92 18.58
N ALA A 82 -9.89 10.90 19.24
CA ALA A 82 -10.06 9.55 18.74
C ALA A 82 -11.00 9.48 17.52
N LYS A 83 -10.56 8.79 16.47
CA LYS A 83 -11.40 7.88 15.66
C LYS A 83 -10.60 6.62 15.29
N LYS A 84 -11.34 5.51 15.26
CA LYS A 84 -10.94 4.11 15.47
C LYS A 84 -10.18 3.45 14.31
N ASP A 85 -9.32 2.50 14.70
CA ASP A 85 -8.97 1.26 13.99
C ASP A 85 -8.11 1.29 12.72
N THR A 86 -7.18 2.23 12.62
CA THR A 86 -6.01 2.04 11.73
C THR A 86 -4.76 2.46 12.49
N GLN A 87 -3.99 1.50 12.97
CA GLN A 87 -2.70 1.79 13.63
C GLN A 87 -1.83 2.57 12.64
N ASN A 88 -1.58 3.84 12.95
CA ASN A 88 -0.70 4.67 12.14
C ASN A 88 0.72 4.13 12.19
N TYR A 89 1.48 4.36 11.13
CA TYR A 89 2.87 3.92 10.99
C TYR A 89 3.73 4.36 12.17
N TYR A 90 3.52 5.58 12.65
CA TYR A 90 4.12 6.15 13.85
C TYR A 90 3.73 5.39 15.14
N GLN A 91 2.47 4.97 15.28
CA GLN A 91 2.02 4.18 16.42
C GLN A 91 2.59 2.76 16.41
N ILE A 92 2.77 2.17 15.22
CA ILE A 92 3.38 0.83 15.06
C ILE A 92 4.86 0.88 15.45
N LEU A 93 5.59 1.92 15.04
CA LEU A 93 6.97 2.16 15.45
C LEU A 93 7.10 2.67 16.90
N GLN A 94 6.00 3.11 17.52
CA GLN A 94 5.99 3.83 18.81
C GLN A 94 6.91 5.07 18.80
N VAL A 95 6.88 5.81 17.70
CA VAL A 95 7.62 7.06 17.52
C VAL A 95 6.66 8.21 17.29
N ASP A 96 7.10 9.41 17.62
CA ASP A 96 6.31 10.61 17.39
C ASP A 96 6.32 10.98 15.90
N PRO A 97 5.19 11.41 15.30
CA PRO A 97 5.17 11.88 13.92
C PRO A 97 6.03 13.12 13.67
N ALA A 98 6.37 13.91 14.71
CA ALA A 98 7.32 15.01 14.61
C ALA A 98 8.78 14.57 14.78
N ALA A 99 9.06 13.28 15.00
CA ALA A 99 10.40 12.77 15.23
C ALA A 99 11.26 12.83 13.95
N ASP A 100 12.55 13.09 14.12
CA ASP A 100 13.51 13.12 13.02
C ASP A 100 13.68 11.73 12.38
N VAL A 101 14.09 11.69 11.11
CA VAL A 101 14.27 10.43 10.36
C VAL A 101 15.25 9.49 11.06
N GLU A 102 16.28 10.04 11.73
CA GLU A 102 17.23 9.27 12.53
C GLU A 102 16.56 8.55 13.71
N ILE A 103 15.57 9.19 14.35
CA ILE A 103 14.82 8.60 15.47
C ILE A 103 13.90 7.48 14.97
N ILE A 104 13.28 7.69 13.80
CA ILE A 104 12.47 6.67 13.13
C ILE A 104 13.33 5.45 12.78
N GLN A 105 14.57 5.68 12.31
CA GLN A 105 15.52 4.61 11.95
C GLN A 105 15.93 3.78 13.15
N LEU A 106 16.25 4.42 14.27
CA LEU A 106 16.62 3.74 15.50
C LEU A 106 15.47 2.87 16.03
N ALA A 107 14.24 3.37 15.96
CA ALA A 107 13.07 2.60 16.36
C ALA A 107 12.83 1.40 15.43
N TYR A 108 12.97 1.59 14.11
CA TYR A 108 12.84 0.52 13.13
C TYR A 108 13.88 -0.58 13.36
N ASP A 109 15.16 -0.24 13.51
CA ASP A 109 16.22 -1.22 13.76
C ASP A 109 15.94 -2.04 15.03
N HIS A 110 15.51 -1.36 16.10
CA HIS A 110 15.12 -2.01 17.34
C HIS A 110 13.97 -3.02 17.14
N TRP A 111 12.94 -2.67 16.36
CA TRP A 111 11.82 -3.55 16.08
C TRP A 111 12.17 -4.70 15.13
N VAL A 112 12.99 -4.47 14.10
CA VAL A 112 13.48 -5.53 13.20
C VAL A 112 14.35 -6.51 13.96
N LYS A 113 15.22 -6.05 14.86
CA LYS A 113 16.02 -6.94 15.72
C LYS A 113 15.16 -7.76 16.67
N LYS A 114 14.05 -7.18 17.15
CA LYS A 114 13.11 -7.80 18.10
C LYS A 114 12.12 -8.77 17.44
N PHE A 115 11.71 -8.53 16.20
CA PHE A 115 10.74 -9.35 15.46
C PHE A 115 11.34 -10.21 14.34
N GLY A 116 12.53 -9.89 13.85
CA GLY A 116 13.24 -10.63 12.80
C GLY A 116 14.14 -11.75 13.32
N SER A 117 14.29 -11.87 14.65
CA SER A 117 14.98 -13.01 15.25
C SER A 117 14.02 -14.21 15.27
N GLU A 118 14.29 -15.20 14.42
CA GLU A 118 13.51 -16.45 14.31
C GLU A 118 13.38 -17.20 15.64
N ASN A 119 14.33 -16.98 16.56
CA ASN A 119 14.38 -17.59 17.88
C ASN A 119 13.54 -16.84 18.93
N HIS A 120 12.86 -15.75 18.55
CA HIS A 120 12.09 -14.93 19.48
C HIS A 120 10.62 -15.36 19.49
N PRO A 121 9.97 -15.52 20.65
CA PRO A 121 8.59 -16.01 20.76
C PRO A 121 7.54 -15.12 20.10
N ASN A 122 7.91 -13.88 19.77
CA ASN A 122 7.08 -12.91 19.06
C ASN A 122 7.43 -12.78 17.56
N TYR A 123 8.21 -13.72 16.99
CA TYR A 123 8.52 -13.74 15.56
C TYR A 123 7.24 -13.76 14.73
N ASP A 124 7.03 -12.68 13.98
CA ASP A 124 5.83 -12.51 13.16
C ASP A 124 6.23 -11.87 11.84
N LEU A 125 6.30 -12.71 10.81
CA LEU A 125 6.62 -12.32 9.44
C LEU A 125 5.69 -11.24 8.89
N LYS A 126 4.43 -11.19 9.35
CA LYS A 126 3.48 -10.17 8.91
C LYS A 126 3.84 -8.81 9.50
N LYS A 127 4.19 -8.78 10.80
CA LYS A 127 4.65 -7.55 11.46
C LYS A 127 5.98 -7.05 10.92
N LEU A 128 6.90 -7.97 10.64
CA LEU A 128 8.18 -7.62 10.04
C LEU A 128 7.99 -6.98 8.65
N ARG A 129 7.08 -7.54 7.83
CA ARG A 129 6.71 -6.94 6.54
C ARG A 129 6.09 -5.56 6.71
N GLN A 130 5.20 -5.38 7.68
CA GLN A 130 4.64 -4.07 7.98
C GLN A 130 5.74 -3.08 8.39
N LEU A 131 6.72 -3.48 9.21
CA LEU A 131 7.83 -2.61 9.59
C LEU A 131 8.67 -2.14 8.40
N HIS A 132 8.93 -3.01 7.43
CA HIS A 132 9.64 -2.63 6.20
C HIS A 132 8.82 -1.65 5.36
N GLU A 133 7.52 -1.89 5.20
CA GLU A 133 6.61 -1.02 4.46
C GLU A 133 6.51 0.37 5.10
N ILE A 134 6.48 0.41 6.43
CA ILE A 134 6.49 1.65 7.19
C ILE A 134 7.81 2.39 7.00
N TRP A 135 8.94 1.69 7.14
CA TRP A 135 10.25 2.31 6.97
C TRP A 135 10.42 2.89 5.57
N ASP A 136 10.03 2.18 4.52
CA ASP A 136 10.08 2.66 3.14
C ASP A 136 9.27 3.96 2.95
N THR A 137 8.10 4.03 3.58
CA THR A 137 7.25 5.22 3.53
C THR A 137 7.80 6.38 4.36
N LEU A 138 8.37 6.12 5.54
CA LEU A 138 8.82 7.16 6.46
C LEU A 138 10.28 7.60 6.24
N SER A 139 11.10 6.79 5.57
CA SER A 139 12.49 7.11 5.24
C SER A 139 12.60 8.17 4.15
N ASP A 140 11.65 8.16 3.21
CA ASP A 140 11.59 9.14 2.13
C ASP A 140 10.81 10.38 2.55
N SER A 141 11.47 11.54 2.50
CA SER A 141 10.85 12.81 2.91
C SER A 141 9.59 13.14 2.11
N ASN A 142 9.56 12.80 0.81
CA ASN A 142 8.37 12.97 -0.03
C ASN A 142 7.23 11.99 0.33
N GLN A 143 7.56 10.72 0.60
CA GLN A 143 6.56 9.71 0.96
C GLN A 143 5.99 9.99 2.35
N ARG A 144 6.84 10.42 3.29
CA ARG A 144 6.47 10.86 4.62
C ARG A 144 5.52 12.05 4.56
N LEU A 145 5.84 13.09 3.78
CA LEU A 145 4.96 14.25 3.60
C LEU A 145 3.61 13.88 2.98
N ALA A 146 3.60 12.97 2.01
CA ALA A 146 2.35 12.47 1.41
C ALA A 146 1.51 11.68 2.43
N TYR A 147 2.16 10.89 3.27
CA TYR A 147 1.53 10.13 4.35
C TYR A 147 1.00 11.05 5.46
N ASP A 148 1.79 12.03 5.88
CA ASP A 148 1.44 13.05 6.88
C ASP A 148 0.27 13.92 6.40
N SER A 149 0.28 14.30 5.12
CA SER A 149 -0.84 14.99 4.45
C SER A 149 -2.11 14.12 4.45
N SER A 150 -1.98 12.81 4.19
CA SER A 150 -3.11 11.87 4.25
C SER A 150 -3.66 11.68 5.66
N LEU A 151 -2.86 11.95 6.69
CA LEU A 151 -3.26 11.87 8.09
C LEU A 151 -3.73 13.21 8.66
N GLY A 152 -3.55 14.31 7.93
CA GLY A 152 -3.90 15.66 8.38
C GLY A 152 -3.01 16.17 9.53
N ILE A 153 -1.79 15.65 9.64
CA ILE A 153 -0.75 16.05 10.59
C ILE A 153 0.33 16.80 9.81
N PHE A 154 0.18 18.11 9.67
CA PHE A 154 1.11 19.01 8.96
C PHE A 154 1.45 20.23 9.81
#